data_AF-A0A2W7BS62-F1
#
_entry.id   AF-A0A2W7BS62-F1
#
_cell.length_a   1.000
_cell.length_b   1.000
_cell.length_c   1.000
_cell.angle_alpha   90.00
_cell.angle_beta   90.00
_cell.angle_gamma   90.00
#
_symmetry.space_group_name_H-M   'P 1'
#
loop_
_entity.id
_entity.type
_entity.pdbx_description
1 polymer ?
#
loop_
_entity_poly.entity_id
_entity_poly.type
_entity_poly.pdbx_seq_one_letter_code
_entity_poly.pdbx_strand_id
1 'polypeptide(L)'
;MMYTLEHNGRGAMADLMILELAEARLRVKQAELALGRAKDMLDEDCGVGINIALCSRIRAAQRRVIEAREHLAKIDPPARANTNAR
;
A
#
# COMPACT_ATOMS: atom_id res chain seq x y z
N MET A 1 -40.69 13.88 5.24
CA MET A 1 -40.11 14.76 4.21
C MET A 1 -38.86 14.08 3.70
N MET A 2 -38.91 13.61 2.45
CA MET A 2 -37.84 12.86 1.80
C MET A 2 -36.79 13.87 1.33
N TYR A 3 -35.60 13.86 1.91
CA TYR A 3 -34.50 14.69 1.41
C TYR A 3 -34.05 14.06 0.08
N THR A 4 -34.36 14.71 -1.03
CA THR A 4 -33.88 14.36 -2.36
C THR A 4 -32.37 14.53 -2.37
N LEU A 5 -31.66 13.41 -2.26
CA LEU A 5 -30.22 13.34 -2.33
C LEU A 5 -29.82 13.46 -3.80
N GLU A 6 -29.81 14.71 -4.27
CA GLU A 6 -29.33 15.09 -5.60
C GLU A 6 -27.81 14.88 -5.63
N HIS A 7 -27.40 13.62 -5.78
CA HIS A 7 -26.02 13.27 -6.01
C HIS A 7 -25.63 13.66 -7.43
N ASN A 8 -25.23 14.92 -7.58
CA ASN A 8 -24.39 15.34 -8.69
C ASN A 8 -23.18 14.39 -8.75
N GLY A 9 -22.96 13.71 -9.88
CA GLY A 9 -21.98 12.64 -10.06
C GLY A 9 -20.51 12.98 -9.72
N ARG A 10 -20.21 14.23 -9.35
CA ARG A 10 -18.91 14.65 -8.78
C ARG A 10 -18.69 14.20 -7.33
N GLY A 11 -19.75 14.10 -6.51
CA GLY A 11 -19.64 13.64 -5.12
C GLY A 11 -19.28 12.15 -5.06
N ALA A 12 -20.04 11.33 -5.79
CA ALA A 12 -19.82 9.89 -5.85
C ALA A 12 -18.42 9.51 -6.39
N MET A 13 -17.88 10.26 -7.36
CA MET A 13 -16.53 10.02 -7.87
C MET A 13 -15.44 10.44 -6.88
N ALA A 14 -15.64 11.52 -6.13
CA ALA A 14 -14.72 11.93 -5.07
C ALA A 14 -14.71 10.94 -3.90
N ASP A 15 -15.87 10.46 -3.46
CA ASP A 15 -16.00 9.42 -2.44
C ASP A 15 -15.35 8.09 -2.87
N LEU A 16 -15.51 7.72 -4.15
CA LEU A 16 -14.86 6.53 -4.71
C LEU A 16 -13.32 6.67 -4.68
N MET A 17 -12.77 7.82 -5.06
CA MET A 17 -11.34 8.08 -5.02
C MET A 17 -10.79 8.07 -3.58
N ILE A 18 -11.53 8.62 -2.61
CA ILE A 18 -11.15 8.59 -1.19
C ILE A 18 -11.11 7.15 -0.67
N LEU A 19 -12.10 6.34 -1.03
CA LEU A 19 -12.16 4.93 -0.64
C LEU A 19 -11.00 4.14 -1.25
N GLU A 20 -10.73 4.32 -2.54
CA GLU A 20 -9.63 3.65 -3.24
C GLU A 20 -8.26 4.05 -2.67
N LEU A 21 -8.07 5.32 -2.32
CA LEU A 21 -6.88 5.81 -1.64
C LEU A 21 -6.71 5.20 -0.24
N ALA A 22 -7.80 5.11 0.53
CA ALA A 22 -7.79 4.51 1.86
C ALA A 22 -7.44 3.02 1.79
N GLU A 23 -8.02 2.29 0.82
CA GLU A 23 -7.71 0.88 0.58
C GLU A 23 -6.24 0.70 0.17
N ALA A 24 -5.74 1.50 -0.77
CA ALA A 24 -4.34 1.44 -1.20
C ALA A 24 -3.37 1.67 -0.02
N ARG A 25 -3.64 2.66 0.83
CA ARG A 25 -2.85 2.93 2.06
C ARG A 25 -2.90 1.77 3.04
N LEU A 26 -4.08 1.16 3.24
CA LEU A 26 -4.22 -0.01 4.11
C LEU A 26 -3.40 -1.19 3.59
N ARG A 27 -3.48 -1.47 2.28
CA ARG A 27 -2.72 -2.57 1.64
C ARG A 27 -1.21 -2.38 1.76
N VAL A 28 -0.72 -1.14 1.65
CA VAL A 28 0.69 -0.82 1.89
C VAL A 28 1.08 -1.14 3.33
N LYS A 29 0.33 -0.64 4.33
CA LYS A 29 0.62 -0.91 5.75
C LYS A 29 0.62 -2.40 6.08
N GLN A 30 -0.31 -3.16 5.52
CA GLN A 30 -0.37 -4.61 5.70
C GLN A 30 0.83 -5.32 5.07
N ALA A 31 1.26 -4.90 3.87
CA ALA A 31 2.42 -5.46 3.20
C ALA A 31 3.73 -5.15 3.97
N GLU A 32 3.85 -3.94 4.52
CA GLU A 32 4.97 -3.54 5.37
C GLU A 32 5.03 -4.37 6.68
N LEU A 33 3.90 -4.58 7.34
CA LEU A 33 3.82 -5.46 8.52
C LEU A 33 4.20 -6.90 8.20
N ALA A 34 3.73 -7.44 7.07
CA ALA A 34 4.07 -8.79 6.65
C ALA A 34 5.57 -8.92 6.33
N LEU A 35 6.17 -7.90 5.72
CA LEU A 35 7.60 -7.84 5.47
C LEU A 35 8.40 -7.76 6.78
N GLY A 36 7.96 -6.96 7.74
CA GLY A 36 8.57 -6.87 9.08
C GLY A 36 8.58 -8.23 9.78
N ARG A 37 7.43 -8.90 9.85
CA ARG A 37 7.33 -10.25 10.44
C ARG A 37 8.21 -11.27 9.73
N ALA A 38 8.26 -11.22 8.39
CA ALA A 38 9.12 -12.14 7.64
C ALA A 38 10.62 -11.90 7.90
N LYS A 39 11.01 -10.64 8.15
CA LYS A 39 12.37 -10.29 8.57
C LYS A 39 12.67 -10.71 10.02
N ASP A 40 11.75 -10.53 10.95
CA ASP A 40 11.94 -10.94 12.35
C ASP A 40 12.12 -12.47 12.45
N MET A 41 11.39 -13.24 11.63
CA MET A 41 11.58 -14.69 11.54
C MET A 41 12.97 -15.10 11.01
N LEU A 42 13.73 -14.22 10.35
CA LEU A 42 15.12 -14.49 9.93
C LEU A 42 16.10 -14.22 11.07
N ASP A 43 15.74 -13.32 11.99
CA ASP A 43 16.56 -12.93 13.14
C ASP A 43 16.46 -13.99 14.24
N GLU A 44 15.35 -14.73 14.30
CA GLU A 44 15.22 -15.93 15.11
C GLU A 44 16.08 -17.05 14.50
N ASP A 45 17.05 -17.58 15.26
CA ASP A 45 18.03 -18.61 14.88
C ASP A 45 17.37 -19.94 14.42
N CYS A 46 16.78 -19.90 13.24
CA CYS A 46 16.13 -21.01 12.58
C CYS A 46 17.07 -21.51 11.49
N GLY A 47 17.61 -22.73 11.64
CA GLY A 47 18.67 -23.29 10.79
C GLY A 47 18.50 -23.13 9.27
N VAL A 48 19.60 -23.31 8.53
CA VAL A 48 19.82 -22.92 7.11
C VAL A 48 18.68 -23.27 6.13
N GLY A 49 17.97 -24.38 6.32
CA GLY A 49 16.82 -24.76 5.47
C GLY A 49 15.58 -23.86 5.65
N ILE A 50 15.33 -23.37 6.87
CA ILE A 50 14.27 -22.41 7.18
C ILE A 50 14.62 -21.05 6.55
N ASN A 51 15.91 -20.68 6.60
CA ASN A 51 16.42 -19.44 6.02
C ASN A 51 16.18 -19.32 4.50
N ILE A 52 16.37 -20.40 3.71
CA ILE A 52 16.12 -20.35 2.25
C ILE A 52 14.64 -20.15 1.91
N ALA A 53 13.74 -20.90 2.57
CA ALA A 53 12.29 -20.77 2.37
C ALA A 53 11.81 -19.38 2.82
N LEU A 54 12.40 -18.85 3.90
CA LEU A 54 12.08 -17.54 4.43
C LEU A 54 12.59 -16.39 3.55
N CYS A 55 13.81 -16.49 3.01
CA CYS A 55 14.33 -15.57 2.00
C CYS A 55 13.41 -15.47 0.78
N SER A 56 12.83 -16.58 0.33
CA SER A 56 11.85 -16.57 -0.75
C SER A 56 10.54 -15.87 -0.36
N ARG A 57 10.05 -16.06 0.86
CA ARG A 57 8.88 -15.31 1.38
C ARG A 57 9.15 -13.80 1.47
N ILE A 58 10.35 -13.41 1.91
CA ILE A 58 10.75 -11.99 1.99
C ILE A 58 10.78 -11.36 0.61
N ARG A 59 11.41 -12.02 -0.37
CA ARG A 59 11.41 -11.52 -1.76
C ARG A 59 10.00 -11.36 -2.31
N ALA A 60 9.11 -12.31 -2.03
CA ALA A 60 7.70 -12.20 -2.43
C ALA A 60 6.99 -11.04 -1.73
N ALA A 61 7.22 -10.84 -0.43
CA ALA A 61 6.67 -9.71 0.32
C ALA A 61 7.19 -8.36 -0.20
N GLN A 62 8.50 -8.26 -0.48
CA GLN A 62 9.12 -7.08 -1.08
C GLN A 62 8.49 -6.73 -2.43
N ARG A 63 8.30 -7.72 -3.30
CA ARG A 63 7.64 -7.50 -4.60
C ARG A 63 6.22 -6.95 -4.42
N ARG A 64 5.44 -7.50 -3.48
CA ARG A 64 4.08 -7.02 -3.18
C ARG A 64 4.07 -5.57 -2.65
N VAL A 65 5.07 -5.17 -1.87
CA VAL A 65 5.23 -3.78 -1.42
C VAL A 65 5.52 -2.86 -2.60
N ILE A 66 6.41 -3.26 -3.51
CA ILE A 66 6.73 -2.47 -4.71
C ILE A 66 5.48 -2.29 -5.56
N GLU A 67 4.77 -3.37 -5.89
CA GLU A 67 3.54 -3.32 -6.69
C GLU A 67 2.46 -2.45 -6.04
N ALA A 68 2.29 -2.55 -4.72
CA ALA A 68 1.33 -1.72 -3.98
C ALA A 68 1.73 -0.23 -3.99
N ARG A 69 3.04 0.08 -3.89
CA ARG A 69 3.55 1.45 -3.99
C ARG A 69 3.40 2.02 -5.39
N GLU A 70 3.65 1.23 -6.42
CA GLU A 70 3.43 1.62 -7.81
C GLU A 70 1.94 1.89 -8.08
N HIS A 71 1.05 1.08 -7.50
CA HIS A 71 -0.38 1.31 -7.57
C HIS A 71 -0.79 2.60 -6.84
N LEU A 72 -0.26 2.83 -5.64
CA LEU A 72 -0.50 4.06 -4.89
C LEU A 72 -0.01 5.30 -5.67
N ALA A 73 1.18 5.24 -6.28
CA ALA A 73 1.72 6.34 -7.08
C ALA A 73 0.92 6.63 -8.37
N LYS A 74 0.14 5.66 -8.87
CA LYS A 74 -0.79 5.88 -9.99
C LYS A 74 -2.08 6.57 -9.56
N ILE A 75 -2.56 6.29 -8.35
CA ILE A 75 -3.79 6.87 -7.78
C ILE A 75 -3.53 8.27 -7.18
N ASP A 76 -2.45 8.38 -6.41
CA ASP A 76 -1.99 9.61 -5.75
C ASP A 76 -0.58 9.89 -6.25
N PRO A 77 -0.44 10.46 -7.47
CA PRO A 77 0.87 10.84 -7.98
C PRO A 77 1.49 11.82 -6.97
N PRO A 78 2.74 11.59 -6.52
CA PRO A 78 3.39 12.51 -5.61
C PRO A 78 3.32 13.89 -6.27
N ALA A 79 2.65 14.84 -5.59
CA ALA A 79 2.52 16.20 -6.09
C ALA A 79 3.90 16.63 -6.53
N ARG A 80 4.05 16.87 -7.84
CA ARG A 80 5.32 17.20 -8.51
C ARG A 80 6.11 18.05 -7.54
N ALA A 81 7.28 17.57 -7.11
CA ALA A 81 8.20 18.36 -6.30
C ALA A 81 8.32 19.71 -7.01
N ASN A 82 7.66 20.72 -6.43
CA ASN A 82 7.74 22.08 -6.90
C ASN A 82 9.20 22.47 -6.68
N THR A 83 9.98 22.35 -7.74
CA THR A 83 11.27 23.01 -7.90
C THR A 83 11.00 24.51 -7.98
N ASN A 84 10.65 25.12 -6.85
CA ASN A 84 10.82 26.55 -6.63
C ASN A 84 10.74 26.86 -5.13
N ALA A 85 11.90 26.86 -4.50
CA ALA A 85 12.16 27.72 -3.35
C ALA A 85 13.58 28.27 -3.53
N ARG A 86 13.63 29.33 -4.35
CA ARG A 86 14.46 30.54 -4.27
C ARG A 86 15.56 30.58 -3.21
#